data_AF-A0A1J4ZYE3-F1
#
_entry.id   AF-A0A1J4ZYE3-F1
#
_cell.length_a   1.000
_cell.length_b   1.000
_cell.length_c   1.000
_cell.angle_alpha   90.00
_cell.angle_beta   90.00
_cell.angle_gamma   90.00
#
_symmetry.space_group_name_H-M   'P 1'
#
loop_
_entity.id
_entity.type
_entity.pdbx_description
1 polymer ?
#
loop_
_entity_poly.entity_id
_entity_poly.type
_entity_poly.pdbx_seq_one_letter_code
_entity_poly.pdbx_strand_id
1 'polypeptide(L)' 'MRAATAHLGSVEAGDRREVEIRIATIWAAELMRRALTPRLPEISASHLGPWLWFAGREQGPGVKLYHRTLTTGY' A
#
# COMPACT_ATOMS: atom_id res chain seq x y z
N MET A 1 28.12 -6.45 18.24
CA MET A 1 27.51 -7.25 17.16
C MET A 1 26.04 -6.86 17.05
N ARG A 2 25.66 -5.99 16.09
CA ARG A 2 24.25 -5.63 15.86
C ARG A 2 23.64 -6.69 14.93
N ALA A 3 22.56 -7.31 15.38
CA ALA A 3 21.78 -8.26 14.58
C ALA A 3 21.29 -7.58 13.31
N ALA A 4 21.62 -8.16 12.15
CA ALA A 4 21.05 -7.79 10.88
C ALA A 4 19.60 -8.28 10.87
N THR A 5 18.65 -7.38 11.15
CA THR A 5 17.23 -7.65 10.96
C THR A 5 17.01 -7.82 9.46
N ALA A 6 16.88 -9.07 9.01
CA ALA A 6 16.56 -9.39 7.63
C ALA A 6 15.18 -8.81 7.29
N HIS A 7 15.17 -7.66 6.62
CA HIS A 7 13.95 -7.12 6.03
C HIS A 7 13.52 -8.06 4.90
N LEU A 8 12.38 -8.73 5.11
CA LEU A 8 11.68 -9.52 4.10
C LEU A 8 11.59 -8.72 2.79
N GLY A 9 12.21 -9.25 1.74
CA GLY A 9 12.54 -8.52 0.52
C GLY A 9 11.33 -7.87 -0.15
N SER A 10 11.44 -6.56 -0.41
CA SER A 10 10.47 -5.82 -1.22
C SER A 10 10.44 -6.33 -2.66
N VAL A 11 9.32 -6.13 -3.36
CA VAL A 11 9.30 -6.25 -4.83
C VAL A 11 10.20 -5.15 -5.40
N GLU A 12 10.94 -5.47 -6.46
CA GLU A 12 11.84 -4.52 -7.11
C GLU A 12 11.04 -3.37 -7.74
N ALA A 13 11.53 -2.14 -7.58
CA ALA A 13 10.85 -0.97 -8.14
C ALA A 13 10.83 -1.05 -9.67
N GLY A 14 9.64 -0.90 -10.27
CA GLY A 14 9.47 -1.03 -11.71
C GLY A 14 9.37 -2.47 -12.21
N ASP A 15 9.46 -3.49 -11.34
CA ASP A 15 9.04 -4.85 -11.67
C ASP A 15 7.57 -4.83 -12.07
N ARG A 16 7.19 -5.60 -13.09
CA ARG A 16 5.82 -5.67 -13.57
C ARG A 16 4.82 -5.97 -12.44
N ARG A 17 5.16 -6.85 -11.50
CA ARG A 17 4.30 -7.19 -10.36
C ARG A 17 4.17 -6.00 -9.40
N GLU A 18 5.24 -5.23 -9.22
CA GLU A 18 5.18 -4.00 -8.42
C GLU A 18 4.18 -3.01 -9.01
N VAL A 19 4.26 -2.79 -10.32
CA VAL A 19 3.35 -1.91 -11.06
C VAL A 19 1.91 -2.42 -11.00
N GLU A 20 1.69 -3.72 -11.21
CA GLU A 20 0.37 -4.35 -11.14
C GLU A 20 -0.24 -4.18 -9.73
N ILE A 21 0.54 -4.39 -8.67
CA ILE A 21 0.07 -4.21 -7.29
C ILE A 21 -0.26 -2.72 -7.03
N ARG A 22 0.56 -1.78 -7.51
CA ARG A 22 0.26 -0.33 -7.36
C ARG A 22 -1.06 0.07 -8.01
N ILE A 23 -1.26 -0.36 -9.26
CA ILE A 23 -2.49 -0.07 -10.00
C ILE A 23 -3.69 -0.67 -9.26
N ALA A 24 -3.57 -1.92 -8.79
CA ALA A 24 -4.61 -2.58 -8.01
C ALA A 24 -4.93 -1.82 -6.71
N THR A 25 -3.91 -1.34 -5.97
CA THR A 25 -4.13 -0.56 -4.74
C THR A 25 -4.82 0.78 -5.00
N ILE A 26 -4.41 1.51 -6.04
CA ILE A 26 -5.06 2.77 -6.43
C ILE A 26 -6.53 2.53 -6.79
N TRP A 27 -6.80 1.46 -7.55
CA TRP A 27 -8.16 1.12 -7.95
C TRP A 27 -9.03 0.69 -6.75
N ALA A 28 -8.46 -0.11 -5.84
CA ALA A 28 -9.14 -0.47 -4.60
C ALA A 28 -9.52 0.76 -3.76
N ALA A 29 -8.60 1.73 -3.63
CA ALA A 29 -8.88 2.98 -2.93
C ALA A 29 -10.03 3.77 -3.57
N GLU A 30 -10.12 3.83 -4.90
CA GLU A 30 -11.22 4.50 -5.61
C GLU A 30 -12.55 3.76 -5.44
N LEU A 31 -12.55 2.43 -5.50
CA LEU A 31 -13.77 1.63 -5.26
C LEU A 31 -14.28 1.83 -3.83
N MET A 32 -13.38 1.83 -2.84
CA MET A 32 -13.72 2.14 -1.46
C MET A 32 -14.25 3.57 -1.31
N ARG A 33 -13.62 4.56 -1.95
CA ARG A 33 -14.10 5.96 -1.94
C ARG A 33 -15.54 6.04 -2.40
N ARG A 34 -15.86 5.46 -3.57
CA ARG A 34 -17.22 5.44 -4.13
C ARG A 34 -18.23 4.81 -3.18
N ALA A 35 -17.87 3.70 -2.54
CA ALA A 35 -18.74 3.01 -1.60
C ALA A 35 -18.97 3.81 -0.30
N LEU A 36 -17.98 4.61 0.13
CA LEU A 36 -18.03 5.37 1.36
C LEU A 36 -18.61 6.79 1.20
N THR A 37 -18.52 7.39 0.01
CA THR A 37 -19.02 8.75 -0.28
C THR A 37 -20.44 9.03 0.24
N PRO A 38 -21.43 8.12 0.13
CA PRO A 38 -22.78 8.40 0.65
C PRO A 38 -22.85 8.66 2.16
N ARG A 39 -21.88 8.15 2.93
CA ARG A 39 -21.80 8.31 4.40
C ARG A 39 -20.69 9.26 4.83
N LEU A 40 -19.63 9.36 4.02
CA LEU A 40 -18.42 10.15 4.27
C LEU A 40 -18.13 11.00 3.02
N PRO A 41 -18.86 12.10 2.80
CA PRO A 41 -18.80 12.85 1.54
C PRO A 41 -17.42 13.47 1.25
N GLU A 42 -16.62 13.74 2.29
CA GLU A 42 -15.27 14.31 2.16
C GLU A 42 -14.17 13.26 1.98
N ILE A 43 -14.52 11.96 1.96
CA ILE A 43 -13.51 10.92 1.79
C ILE A 43 -12.94 10.94 0.38
N SER A 44 -11.64 10.68 0.28
CA SER A 44 -10.89 10.71 -0.98
C SER A 44 -10.07 9.42 -1.09
N ALA A 45 -9.65 9.09 -2.31
CA ALA A 45 -8.71 7.99 -2.52
C ALA A 45 -7.36 8.25 -1.82
N SER A 46 -6.95 9.51 -1.63
CA SER A 46 -5.72 9.85 -0.89
C SER A 46 -5.82 9.57 0.60
N HIS A 47 -7.01 9.59 1.19
CA HIS A 47 -7.25 9.12 2.56
C HIS A 47 -7.14 7.58 2.66
N LEU A 48 -7.56 6.85 1.61
CA LEU A 48 -7.73 5.39 1.63
C LEU A 48 -6.50 4.61 1.18
N GLY A 49 -5.70 5.14 0.25
CA GLY A 49 -4.48 4.49 -0.25
C GLY A 49 -3.45 4.19 0.86
N PRO A 50 -3.09 5.16 1.73
CA PRO A 50 -2.21 4.90 2.86
C PRO A 50 -2.80 3.88 3.84
N TRP A 51 -4.10 3.92 4.10
CA TRP A 51 -4.77 2.95 4.96
C TRP A 51 -4.65 1.52 4.41
N LEU A 52 -4.94 1.33 3.12
CA LEU A 52 -4.78 0.03 2.44
C LEU A 52 -3.35 -0.47 2.50
N TRP A 53 -2.39 0.43 2.33
CA TRP A 53 -0.97 0.10 2.47
C TRP A 53 -0.64 -0.42 3.88
N PHE A 54 -1.07 0.28 4.94
CA PHE A 54 -0.84 -0.17 6.32
C PHE A 54 -1.56 -1.49 6.61
N ALA A 55 -2.83 -1.63 6.22
CA ALA A 55 -3.59 -2.86 6.39
C ALA A 55 -2.93 -4.05 5.67
N GLY A 56 -2.34 -3.83 4.48
CA GLY A 56 -1.60 -4.85 3.75
C GLY A 56 -0.36 -5.37 4.49
N ARG A 57 0.27 -4.54 5.33
CA ARG A 57 1.44 -4.93 6.14
C ARG A 57 1.09 -5.86 7.28
N GLU A 58 -0.15 -5.83 7.76
CA GLU A 58 -0.63 -6.66 8.88
C GLU A 58 -0.90 -8.11 8.46
N GLN A 59 -0.86 -8.42 7.15
CA GLN A 59 -1.05 -9.76 6.61
C GLN A 59 0.08 -10.76 6.97
N GLY A 60 1.14 -10.31 7.63
CA GLY A 60 2.14 -11.16 8.27
C GLY A 60 3.50 -11.18 7.57
N PRO A 61 4.48 -11.91 8.15
CA PRO A 61 5.89 -11.86 7.75
C PRO A 61 6.16 -12.49 6.37
N GLY A 62 5.21 -13.16 5.72
CA GLY A 62 5.40 -13.70 4.37
C GLY A 62 5.18 -12.67 3.25
N VAL A 63 4.62 -11.50 3.57
CA VAL A 63 4.17 -10.54 2.55
C VAL A 63 5.31 -9.65 2.09
N LYS A 64 5.64 -9.78 0.80
CA LYS A 64 6.59 -8.87 0.15
C LYS A 64 5.91 -7.53 -0.09
N LEU A 65 6.47 -6.49 0.51
CA LEU A 65 6.01 -5.13 0.31
C LEU A 65 6.33 -4.67 -1.12
N TYR A 66 5.32 -4.18 -1.84
CA TYR A 66 5.52 -3.70 -3.21
C TYR A 66 6.17 -2.32 -3.26
N HIS A 67 6.04 -1.51 -2.20
CA HIS A 67 6.73 -0.24 -2.11
C HIS A 67 7.94 -0.29 -1.17
N ARG A 68 9.10 0.04 -1.74
CA ARG A 68 10.19 0.74 -1.05
C ARG A 68 10.11 2.26 -1.25
N THR A 69 9.04 2.76 -1.86
CA THR A 69 8.85 4.20 -2.04
C THR A 69 8.56 4.81 -0.68
N LEU A 70 9.55 5.51 -0.12
CA LEU A 70 9.30 6.60 0.80
C LEU A 70 8.24 7.46 0.11
N THR A 71 6.98 7.36 0.53
CA THR A 71 5.97 8.28 0.02
C THR A 71 6.44 9.69 0.36
N THR A 72 6.07 10.69 -0.44
CA THR A 72 6.43 12.09 -0.22
C THR A 72 5.91 12.68 1.10
N GLY A 73 5.32 11.87 1.98
CA GLY A 73 4.80 12.23 3.30
C GLY A 73 5.65 11.64 4.42
N TYR A 74 6.95 11.96 4.42
CA TYR A 74 7.76 12.05 5.63
C TYR A 74 7.84 13.52 6.06
#